data_AF-A0A075GWN1-F1
#
_entry.id   AF-A0A075GWN1-F1
#
_cell.length_a   1.000
_cell.length_b   1.000
_cell.length_c   1.000
_cell.angle_alpha   90.00
_cell.angle_beta   90.00
_cell.angle_gamma   90.00
#
_symmetry.space_group_name_H-M   'P 1'
#
loop_
_entity.id
_entity.type
_entity.pdbx_description
1 polymer ?
#
loop_
_entity_poly.entity_id
_entity_poly.type
_entity_poly.pdbx_seq_one_letter_code
_entity_poly.pdbx_strand_id
1 'polypeptide(L)'
;MSDTEKPVEKPEEEKVKAPPVYKCCDNPQITYYGVTNLNINERTIGSVDVWRCGVCKKQFCEEKQLGIEELTDIVGMPRIDSDAKWAVCVSKLQKGKDRWKLVKLKENGEIKFETVEEKIITLKVQNFKIEDDQHWSFLIEDNVNKAIEI
;
A
#
# COMPACT_ATOMS: atom_id res chain seq x y z
N MET A 1 10.64 8.55 -68.75
CA MET A 1 11.26 8.87 -67.45
C MET A 1 10.13 9.27 -66.52
N SER A 2 9.59 8.32 -65.77
CA SER A 2 8.56 8.59 -64.76
C SER A 2 9.03 7.92 -63.48
N ASP A 3 9.85 8.66 -62.72
CA ASP A 3 10.32 8.25 -61.41
C ASP A 3 9.12 8.15 -60.48
N THR A 4 8.77 6.92 -60.13
CA THR A 4 7.71 6.64 -59.16
C THR A 4 8.38 6.66 -57.79
N GLU A 5 8.17 7.73 -57.03
CA GLU A 5 8.61 7.81 -55.63
C GLU A 5 7.97 6.68 -54.83
N LYS A 6 8.80 5.79 -54.28
CA LYS A 6 8.34 4.78 -53.31
C LYS A 6 8.12 5.47 -51.96
N PRO A 7 7.02 5.17 -51.24
CA PRO A 7 6.80 5.69 -49.91
C PRO A 7 7.87 5.12 -48.96
N VAL A 8 8.49 5.99 -48.18
CA VAL A 8 9.38 5.60 -47.08
C VAL A 8 8.52 4.97 -45.98
N GLU A 9 8.66 3.66 -45.77
CA GLU A 9 8.05 2.97 -44.64
C GLU A 9 8.60 3.58 -43.34
N LYS A 10 7.71 4.11 -42.50
CA LYS A 10 8.09 4.55 -41.15
C LYS A 10 8.52 3.33 -40.34
N PRO A 11 9.56 3.43 -39.50
CA PRO A 11 9.92 2.35 -38.59
C PRO A 11 8.70 1.99 -37.74
N GLU A 12 8.36 0.70 -37.66
CA GLU A 12 7.38 0.22 -36.68
C GLU A 12 7.89 0.61 -35.29
N GLU A 13 7.18 1.51 -34.61
CA GLU A 13 7.41 1.78 -33.19
C GLU A 13 7.27 0.45 -32.44
N GLU A 14 8.36 0.00 -31.85
CA GLU A 14 8.39 -1.18 -31.01
C GLU A 14 7.39 -0.99 -29.86
N LYS A 15 6.23 -1.66 -29.96
CA LYS A 15 5.20 -1.59 -28.92
C LYS A 15 5.80 -2.11 -27.61
N VAL A 16 6.09 -1.19 -26.70
CA VAL A 16 6.55 -1.50 -25.34
C VAL A 16 5.56 -2.48 -24.71
N LYS A 17 5.98 -3.71 -24.48
CA LYS A 17 5.16 -4.71 -23.78
C LYS A 17 4.94 -4.23 -22.35
N ALA A 18 3.68 -4.03 -21.98
CA ALA A 18 3.32 -3.70 -20.62
C ALA A 18 3.85 -4.79 -19.65
N PRO A 19 4.31 -4.40 -18.45
CA PRO A 19 4.80 -5.35 -17.47
C PRO A 19 3.69 -6.33 -17.06
N PRO A 20 4.04 -7.57 -16.67
CA PRO A 20 3.07 -8.56 -16.25
C PRO A 20 2.28 -8.09 -15.03
N VAL A 21 0.96 -8.02 -15.17
CA VAL A 21 0.04 -7.68 -14.07
C VAL A 21 0.05 -8.80 -13.02
N TYR A 22 0.19 -8.42 -11.75
CA TYR A 22 0.13 -9.38 -10.65
C TYR A 22 -1.23 -10.10 -10.61
N LYS A 23 -1.21 -11.42 -10.41
CA LYS A 23 -2.38 -12.23 -10.09
C LYS A 23 -2.16 -12.97 -8.78
N CYS A 24 -3.12 -12.88 -7.87
CA CYS A 24 -3.04 -13.57 -6.58
C CYS A 24 -3.47 -15.05 -6.62
N CYS A 25 -4.10 -15.47 -7.71
CA CYS A 25 -4.49 -16.85 -8.04
C CYS A 25 -4.83 -16.92 -9.54
N ASP A 26 -5.14 -18.10 -10.08
CA ASP A 26 -5.39 -18.32 -11.51
C ASP A 26 -6.50 -17.43 -12.08
N ASN A 27 -7.59 -17.27 -11.33
CA ASN A 27 -8.74 -16.43 -11.70
C ASN A 27 -9.09 -15.45 -10.57
N PRO A 28 -8.37 -14.32 -10.43
CA PRO A 28 -8.57 -13.39 -9.32
C PRO A 28 -9.90 -12.64 -9.48
N GLN A 29 -10.71 -12.63 -8.42
CA GLN A 29 -11.93 -11.83 -8.33
C GLN A 29 -11.73 -10.73 -7.30
N ILE A 30 -11.09 -9.62 -7.70
CA ILE A 30 -10.80 -8.52 -6.78
C ILE A 30 -12.06 -7.69 -6.58
N THR A 31 -12.46 -7.57 -5.31
CA THR A 31 -13.61 -6.76 -4.88
C THR A 31 -13.18 -5.85 -3.75
N TYR A 32 -13.83 -4.69 -3.67
CA TYR A 32 -13.76 -3.85 -2.48
C TYR A 32 -14.31 -4.64 -1.29
N TYR A 33 -13.60 -4.64 -0.17
CA TYR A 33 -13.93 -5.43 1.02
C TYR A 33 -14.35 -4.54 2.19
N GLY A 34 -13.77 -3.34 2.30
CA GLY A 34 -14.12 -2.39 3.34
C GLY A 34 -13.05 -1.33 3.52
N VAL A 35 -13.18 -0.57 4.61
CA VAL A 35 -12.29 0.54 4.94
C VAL A 35 -11.94 0.56 6.42
N THR A 36 -10.72 0.95 6.77
CA THR A 36 -10.39 1.37 8.13
C THR A 36 -10.15 2.87 8.13
N ASN A 37 -10.98 3.64 8.84
CA ASN A 37 -10.81 5.09 8.94
C ASN A 37 -9.88 5.43 10.10
N LEU A 38 -9.02 6.42 9.91
CA LEU A 38 -8.07 6.89 10.92
C LEU A 38 -8.40 8.31 11.31
N ASN A 39 -8.61 8.51 12.61
CA ASN A 39 -9.10 9.76 13.16
C ASN A 39 -8.09 10.36 14.15
N ILE A 40 -8.06 11.69 14.17
CA ILE A 40 -7.40 12.50 15.21
C ILE A 40 -8.41 13.57 15.65
N ASN A 41 -8.70 13.60 16.94
CA ASN A 41 -9.72 14.44 17.55
C ASN A 41 -11.06 14.33 16.82
N GLU A 42 -11.53 13.08 16.61
CA GLU A 42 -12.79 12.75 15.92
C GLU A 42 -12.85 13.13 14.43
N ARG A 43 -11.78 13.71 13.87
CA ARG A 43 -11.68 14.05 12.46
C ARG A 43 -10.89 12.98 11.71
N THR A 44 -11.45 12.47 10.63
CA THR A 44 -10.75 11.58 9.71
C THR A 44 -9.61 12.30 9.01
N ILE A 45 -8.40 11.76 9.18
CA ILE A 45 -7.17 12.26 8.55
C ILE A 45 -6.73 11.39 7.37
N GLY A 46 -7.24 10.16 7.30
CA GLY A 46 -6.97 9.22 6.22
C GLY A 46 -7.72 7.91 6.43
N SER A 47 -7.56 7.00 5.49
CA SER A 47 -8.14 5.67 5.55
C SER A 47 -7.25 4.63 4.91
N VAL A 48 -7.50 3.37 5.23
CA VAL A 48 -6.93 2.22 4.53
C VAL A 48 -8.06 1.50 3.83
N ASP A 49 -8.07 1.57 2.50
CA ASP A 49 -8.98 0.80 1.67
C ASP A 49 -8.52 -0.65 1.62
N VAL A 50 -9.46 -1.57 1.83
CA VAL A 50 -9.20 -3.00 1.85
C VAL A 50 -9.89 -3.63 0.64
N TRP A 51 -9.08 -4.25 -0.21
CA TRP A 51 -9.53 -5.08 -1.32
C TRP A 51 -9.31 -6.53 -0.96
N ARG A 52 -10.16 -7.41 -1.48
CA ARG A 52 -10.06 -8.86 -1.24
C ARG A 52 -10.33 -9.64 -2.50
N CYS A 53 -9.56 -10.70 -2.71
CA CYS A 53 -9.89 -11.68 -3.73
C CYS A 53 -11.04 -12.58 -3.25
N GLY A 54 -12.14 -12.63 -4.00
CA GLY A 54 -13.26 -13.54 -3.74
C GLY A 54 -12.89 -15.02 -3.81
N VAL A 55 -11.83 -15.37 -4.55
CA VAL A 55 -11.35 -16.74 -4.73
C VAL A 55 -10.36 -17.15 -3.62
N CYS A 56 -9.15 -16.58 -3.61
CA CYS A 56 -8.09 -16.97 -2.66
C CYS A 56 -8.16 -16.23 -1.31
N LYS A 57 -9.11 -15.32 -1.13
CA LYS A 57 -9.35 -14.53 0.10
C LYS A 57 -8.22 -13.61 0.55
N LYS A 58 -7.11 -13.53 -0.20
CA LYS A 58 -6.00 -12.62 0.06
C LYS A 58 -6.48 -11.16 0.07
N GLN A 59 -5.99 -10.39 1.04
CA GLN A 59 -6.28 -8.97 1.19
C GLN A 59 -5.16 -8.12 0.62
N PHE A 60 -5.54 -6.98 0.05
CA PHE A 60 -4.66 -5.93 -0.44
C PHE A 60 -5.11 -4.64 0.21
N CYS A 61 -4.17 -3.90 0.79
CA CYS A 61 -4.49 -2.66 1.47
C CYS A 61 -3.84 -1.50 0.72
N GLU A 62 -4.58 -0.41 0.61
CA GLU A 62 -4.12 0.82 -0.02
C GLU A 62 -4.28 1.96 0.96
N GLU A 63 -3.21 2.72 1.12
CA GLU A 63 -3.21 3.94 1.93
C GLU A 63 -3.93 5.07 1.19
N LYS A 64 -4.88 5.72 1.85
CA LYS A 64 -5.56 6.92 1.35
C LYS A 64 -5.36 8.04 2.35
N GLN A 65 -4.45 8.96 2.07
CA GLN A 65 -4.29 10.16 2.88
C GLN A 65 -4.93 11.37 2.20
N LEU A 66 -5.54 12.25 3.00
CA LEU A 66 -6.00 13.53 2.51
C LEU A 66 -4.82 14.49 2.35
N GLY A 67 -4.63 15.05 1.15
CA GLY A 67 -3.58 16.03 0.87
C GLY A 67 -2.17 15.44 0.66
N ILE A 68 -2.08 14.20 0.19
CA ILE A 68 -0.88 13.69 -0.49
C ILE A 68 -1.01 14.01 -1.98
N GLU A 69 0.04 14.62 -2.53
CA GLU A 69 0.20 14.88 -3.97
C GLU A 69 1.15 13.88 -4.63
N GLU A 70 1.91 13.13 -3.84
CA GLU A 70 2.80 12.08 -4.33
C GLU A 70 2.01 10.86 -4.78
N LEU A 71 2.22 10.48 -6.04
CA LEU A 71 1.70 9.24 -6.59
C LEU A 71 2.67 8.11 -6.26
N THR A 72 2.14 7.02 -5.72
CA THR A 72 2.91 5.78 -5.62
C THR A 72 3.29 5.29 -7.03
N ASP A 73 4.52 4.80 -7.16
CA ASP A 73 4.99 4.09 -8.34
C ASP A 73 4.34 2.70 -8.50
N ILE A 74 3.68 2.21 -7.43
CA ILE A 74 2.99 0.93 -7.41
C ILE A 74 1.57 1.12 -7.95
N VAL A 75 1.37 0.78 -9.21
CA VAL A 75 0.04 0.71 -9.82
C VAL A 75 -0.63 -0.63 -9.50
N GLY A 76 -1.85 -0.58 -8.94
CA GLY A 76 -2.69 -1.76 -8.72
C GLY A 76 -2.71 -2.24 -7.28
N MET A 77 -2.68 -3.56 -7.07
CA MET A 77 -2.82 -4.19 -5.75
C MET A 77 -1.44 -4.45 -5.13
N PRO A 78 -1.02 -3.71 -4.09
CA PRO A 78 0.29 -3.88 -3.49
C PRO A 78 0.47 -5.31 -2.97
N ARG A 79 1.60 -5.94 -3.31
CA ARG A 79 1.90 -7.31 -2.88
C ARG A 79 2.40 -7.32 -1.44
N ILE A 80 1.97 -8.31 -0.69
CA ILE A 80 2.55 -8.68 0.60
C ILE A 80 2.96 -10.15 0.58
N ASP A 81 4.03 -10.47 1.30
CA ASP A 81 4.51 -11.83 1.50
C ASP A 81 3.42 -12.69 2.15
N SER A 82 3.47 -14.01 1.96
CA SER A 82 2.49 -14.93 2.52
C SER A 82 2.53 -15.04 4.05
N ASP A 83 3.67 -14.69 4.65
CA ASP A 83 3.93 -14.68 6.09
C ASP A 83 3.75 -13.30 6.73
N ALA A 84 3.28 -12.31 5.95
CA ALA A 84 3.13 -10.94 6.42
C ALA A 84 1.67 -10.48 6.38
N LYS A 85 1.37 -9.50 7.24
CA LYS A 85 0.05 -8.90 7.40
C LYS A 85 0.12 -7.39 7.20
N TRP A 86 -0.99 -6.83 6.73
CA TRP A 86 -1.17 -5.39 6.65
C TRP A 86 -1.47 -4.82 8.03
N ALA A 87 -0.75 -3.77 8.40
CA ALA A 87 -0.93 -3.08 9.67
C ALA A 87 -0.76 -1.57 9.48
N VAL A 88 -1.34 -0.80 10.39
CA VAL A 88 -1.00 0.61 10.54
C VAL A 88 0.06 0.73 11.62
N CYS A 89 1.17 1.39 11.30
CA CYS A 89 2.12 1.89 12.29
C CYS A 89 1.71 3.31 12.67
N VAL A 90 1.62 3.62 13.96
CA VAL A 90 1.32 4.94 14.50
C VAL A 90 2.54 5.44 15.28
N SER A 91 3.03 6.63 14.95
CA SER A 91 4.12 7.31 15.63
C SER A 91 3.60 8.41 16.54
N LYS A 92 3.94 8.34 17.84
CA LYS A 92 3.63 9.40 18.81
C LYS A 92 4.48 10.66 18.59
N LEU A 93 5.57 10.55 17.84
CA LEU A 93 6.50 11.65 17.55
C LEU A 93 6.01 12.54 16.40
N GLN A 94 5.10 12.03 15.57
CA GLN A 94 4.59 12.72 14.38
C GLN A 94 3.15 13.20 14.60
N LYS A 95 2.70 14.14 13.76
CA LYS A 95 1.40 14.82 13.91
C LYS A 95 0.62 14.78 12.60
N GLY A 96 -0.70 14.94 12.71
CA GLY A 96 -1.57 15.03 11.54
C GLY A 96 -1.46 13.81 10.63
N LYS A 97 -1.37 14.05 9.32
CA LYS A 97 -1.27 12.99 8.31
C LYS A 97 -0.02 12.12 8.46
N ASP A 98 1.08 12.69 8.96
CA ASP A 98 2.35 11.98 9.12
C ASP A 98 2.37 11.10 10.39
N ARG A 99 1.31 11.13 11.21
CA ARG A 99 1.23 10.33 12.45
C ARG A 99 1.22 8.81 12.19
N TRP A 100 0.93 8.38 10.97
CA TRP A 100 0.75 6.97 10.66
C TRP A 100 1.27 6.61 9.27
N LYS A 101 1.48 5.31 9.04
CA LYS A 101 1.82 4.75 7.73
C LYS A 101 1.28 3.32 7.61
N LEU A 102 0.80 2.95 6.44
CA LEU A 102 0.48 1.55 6.12
C LEU A 102 1.80 0.76 5.98
N VAL A 103 1.94 -0.32 6.75
CA VAL A 103 3.13 -1.15 6.79
C VAL A 103 2.80 -2.63 6.59
N LYS A 104 3.83 -3.40 6.25
CA LYS A 104 3.78 -4.86 6.14
C LYS A 104 4.52 -5.43 7.34
N LEU A 105 3.85 -6.19 8.20
CA LEU A 105 4.45 -6.82 9.37
C LEU A 105 4.58 -8.32 9.14
N LYS A 106 5.79 -8.85 9.29
CA LYS A 106 5.99 -10.29 9.53
C LYS A 106 5.66 -10.62 10.98
N GLU A 107 5.53 -11.89 11.30
CA GLU A 107 5.23 -12.33 12.67
C GLU A 107 6.29 -11.83 13.65
N ASN A 108 7.57 -12.00 13.32
CA ASN A 108 8.70 -11.49 14.10
C ASN A 108 9.76 -10.92 13.16
N GLY A 109 10.50 -9.90 13.61
CA GLY A 109 11.58 -9.30 12.84
C GLY A 109 11.69 -7.80 13.05
N GLU A 110 11.96 -7.07 11.97
CA GLU A 110 12.14 -5.62 11.99
C GLU A 110 11.50 -4.98 10.74
N ILE A 111 11.05 -3.73 10.88
CA ILE A 111 10.64 -2.91 9.75
C ILE A 111 11.43 -1.61 9.73
N LYS A 112 11.60 -1.05 8.52
CA LYS A 112 12.11 0.31 8.34
C LYS A 112 10.93 1.28 8.36
N PHE A 113 11.02 2.27 9.22
CA PHE A 113 10.06 3.37 9.31
C PHE A 113 10.76 4.67 8.96
N GLU A 114 10.18 5.42 8.05
CA GLU A 114 10.68 6.71 7.61
C GLU A 114 9.95 7.82 8.35
N THR A 115 10.70 8.70 9.00
CA THR A 115 10.15 9.85 9.70
C THR A 115 9.98 11.05 8.75
N VAL A 116 9.26 12.07 9.19
CA VAL A 116 9.11 13.38 8.51
C VAL A 116 10.44 14.09 8.24
N GLU A 117 11.51 13.71 8.94
CA GLU A 117 12.87 14.23 8.69
C GLU A 117 13.65 13.37 7.68
N GLU A 118 12.97 12.49 6.94
CA GLU A 118 13.54 11.51 6.01
C GLU A 118 14.54 10.54 6.68
N LYS A 119 14.50 10.46 8.01
CA LYS A 119 15.34 9.53 8.78
C LYS A 119 14.67 8.16 8.79
N ILE A 120 15.42 7.14 8.40
CA ILE A 120 14.99 5.76 8.49
C ILE A 120 15.40 5.20 9.85
N ILE A 121 14.40 4.82 10.65
CA ILE A 121 14.58 4.09 11.91
C ILE A 121 14.15 2.63 11.74
N THR A 122 14.72 1.76 12.56
CA THR A 122 14.36 0.34 12.60
C THR A 122 13.44 0.09 13.79
N LEU A 123 12.26 -0.48 13.55
CA LEU A 123 11.30 -0.86 14.59
C LEU A 123 11.25 -2.38 14.71
N LYS A 124 11.41 -2.90 15.93
CA LYS A 124 11.29 -4.33 16.21
C LYS A 124 9.83 -4.76 16.15
N VAL A 125 9.59 -5.94 15.59
CA VAL A 125 8.28 -6.57 15.48
C VAL A 125 8.29 -7.92 16.20
N GLN A 126 7.30 -8.13 17.06
CA GLN A 126 7.08 -9.39 17.75
C GLN A 126 5.58 -9.73 17.76
N ASN A 127 5.24 -10.95 17.34
CA ASN A 127 3.86 -11.42 17.18
C ASN A 127 2.95 -10.43 16.41
N PHE A 128 3.44 -9.94 15.26
CA PHE A 128 2.77 -8.95 14.41
C PHE A 128 2.48 -7.59 15.10
N LYS A 129 3.25 -7.24 16.13
CA LYS A 129 3.14 -5.94 16.82
C LYS A 129 4.49 -5.25 16.85
N ILE A 130 4.49 -3.94 16.67
CA ILE A 130 5.67 -3.12 16.88
C ILE A 130 5.95 -3.02 18.39
N GLU A 131 7.17 -3.37 18.79
CA GLU A 131 7.68 -3.22 20.16
C GLU A 131 8.57 -1.97 20.24
N ASP A 132 7.97 -0.84 20.58
CA ASP A 132 8.64 0.45 20.77
C ASP A 132 7.83 1.35 21.72
N ASP A 133 8.49 2.29 22.40
CA ASP A 133 7.81 3.20 23.33
C ASP A 133 7.06 4.34 22.61
N GLN A 134 7.57 4.73 21.44
CA GLN A 134 7.09 5.86 20.65
C GLN A 134 6.22 5.44 19.47
N HIS A 135 6.16 4.14 19.15
CA HIS A 135 5.38 3.59 18.07
C HIS A 135 4.48 2.46 18.56
N TRP A 136 3.30 2.35 17.98
CA TRP A 136 2.42 1.21 18.18
C TRP A 136 1.76 0.83 16.86
N SER A 137 1.16 -0.34 16.81
CA SER A 137 0.53 -0.84 15.59
C SER A 137 -0.73 -1.63 15.83
N PHE A 138 -1.57 -1.71 14.81
CA PHE A 138 -2.72 -2.60 14.77
C PHE A 138 -2.90 -3.20 13.38
N LEU A 139 -3.44 -4.41 13.33
CA LEU A 139 -3.68 -5.15 12.09
C LEU A 139 -4.94 -4.64 11.40
N ILE A 140 -4.89 -4.52 10.07
CA ILE A 140 -6.03 -4.08 9.27
C ILE A 140 -7.14 -5.13 9.25
N GLU A 141 -6.78 -6.42 9.17
CA GLU A 141 -7.76 -7.50 9.11
C GLU A 141 -8.70 -7.54 10.33
N ASP A 142 -8.22 -7.09 11.48
CA ASP A 142 -8.99 -7.00 12.74
C ASP A 142 -9.86 -5.75 12.81
N ASN A 143 -9.66 -4.78 11.91
CA ASN A 143 -10.23 -3.43 12.00
C ASN A 143 -10.98 -2.97 10.74
N VAL A 144 -11.25 -3.88 9.80
CA VAL A 144 -12.07 -3.59 8.62
C VAL A 144 -13.45 -3.07 9.03
N ASN A 145 -13.89 -1.99 8.38
CA ASN A 145 -15.13 -1.24 8.63
C ASN A 145 -15.20 -0.58 10.02
N LYS A 146 -14.05 -0.28 10.62
CA LYS A 146 -13.96 0.48 11.88
C LYS A 146 -13.31 1.85 11.65
N ALA A 147 -13.61 2.77 12.57
CA ALA A 147 -12.85 4.00 12.74
C ALA A 147 -11.95 3.85 13.97
N ILE A 148 -10.66 4.15 13.81
CA ILE A 148 -9.65 4.04 14.86
C ILE A 148 -9.13 5.44 15.17
N GLU A 149 -9.21 5.82 16.44
CA GLU A 149 -8.61 7.05 16.95
C GLU A 149 -7.13 6.80 17.26
N ILE A 150 -6.23 7.67 16.77
CA ILE A 150 -4.77 7.45 16.84
C ILE A 150 -3.99 8.61 17.42
#